data_AF-A0A960H4S4-F1
#
_entry.id   AF-A0A960H4S4-F1
#
_cell.length_a   1.000
_cell.length_b   1.000
_cell.length_c   1.000
_cell.angle_alpha   90.00
_cell.angle_beta   90.00
_cell.angle_gamma   90.00
#
_symmetry.space_group_name_H-M   'P 1'
#
loop_
_entity.id
_entity.type
_entity.pdbx_description
1 polymer ?
#
loop_
_entity_poly.entity_id
_entity_poly.type
_entity_poly.pdbx_seq_one_letter_code
_entity_poly.pdbx_strand_id
1 'polypeptide(L)'
;GDLRRVTGMDRRLAEAARLGFTTALVPIGCGTVPKGLRALECATIGDALRAMLAVAELPTEPAVRRNRRDSYDSGPGTMDNEHL
;
A
#
# COMPACT_ATOMS: atom_id res chain seq x y z
N GLY A 1 15.37 0.40 21.57
CA GLY A 1 15.27 1.68 20.85
C GLY A 1 14.01 1.62 20.04
N ASP A 2 12.89 1.63 20.74
CA ASP A 2 11.66 1.01 20.24
C ASP A 2 10.77 2.05 19.59
N LEU A 3 10.11 1.67 18.51
CA LEU A 3 9.17 2.54 17.83
C LEU A 3 7.81 2.45 18.51
N ARG A 4 7.30 3.60 18.94
CA ARG A 4 6.01 3.70 19.61
C ARG A 4 5.03 4.47 18.74
N ARG A 5 3.77 4.05 18.76
CA ARG A 5 2.68 4.76 18.08
C ARG A 5 2.48 6.13 18.71
N VAL A 6 2.02 7.07 17.87
CA VAL A 6 1.64 8.41 18.29
C VAL A 6 0.15 8.63 18.06
N THR A 7 -0.43 9.61 18.76
CA THR A 7 -1.83 10.00 18.59
C THR A 7 -2.05 10.57 17.18
N GLY A 8 -3.11 10.14 16.48
CA GLY A 8 -3.43 10.65 15.13
C GLY A 8 -2.53 10.12 14.01
N MET A 9 -2.01 8.89 14.15
CA MET A 9 -1.24 8.19 13.11
C MET A 9 -1.97 8.15 11.76
N ASP A 10 -3.24 7.76 11.74
CA ASP A 10 -4.02 7.56 10.51
C ASP A 10 -4.11 8.85 9.68
N ARG A 11 -4.33 10.00 10.34
CA ARG A 11 -4.34 11.31 9.70
C ARG A 11 -2.99 11.66 9.08
N ARG A 12 -1.88 11.35 9.76
CA ARG A 12 -0.53 11.62 9.24
C ARG A 12 -0.22 10.77 8.03
N LEU A 13 -0.62 9.49 8.04
CA LEU A 13 -0.45 8.60 6.90
C LEU A 13 -1.29 9.07 5.70
N ALA A 14 -2.55 9.46 5.94
CA ALA A 14 -3.41 9.99 4.89
C ALA A 14 -2.82 11.25 4.24
N GLU A 15 -2.26 12.15 5.05
CA GLU A 15 -1.62 13.36 4.55
C GLU A 15 -0.31 13.05 3.81
N ALA A 16 0.50 12.11 4.29
CA ALA A 16 1.70 11.67 3.59
C ALA A 16 1.36 11.13 2.19
N ALA A 17 0.33 10.28 2.09
CA ALA A 17 -0.16 9.79 0.81
C ALA A 17 -0.63 10.92 -0.11
N ARG A 18 -1.38 11.90 0.43
CA ARG A 18 -1.85 13.08 -0.31
C ARG A 18 -0.71 13.94 -0.87
N LEU A 19 0.39 14.04 -0.13
CA LEU A 19 1.61 14.76 -0.53
C LEU A 19 2.48 13.96 -1.51
N GLY A 20 2.08 12.75 -1.88
CA GLY A 20 2.80 11.93 -2.87
C GLY A 20 3.89 11.04 -2.27
N PHE A 21 3.99 10.91 -0.95
CA PHE A 21 4.83 9.89 -0.35
C PHE A 21 4.29 8.50 -0.66
N THR A 22 5.16 7.59 -1.07
CA THR A 22 4.78 6.25 -1.53
C THR A 22 5.16 5.15 -0.55
N THR A 23 6.07 5.42 0.40
CA THR A 23 6.51 4.48 1.42
C THR A 23 6.54 5.16 2.79
N ALA A 24 6.04 4.48 3.82
CA ALA A 24 6.09 4.92 5.21
C ALA A 24 6.67 3.82 6.09
N LEU A 25 7.64 4.17 6.94
CA LEU A 25 8.14 3.31 8.00
C LEU A 25 7.30 3.59 9.27
N VAL A 26 6.69 2.56 9.85
CA VAL A 26 5.72 2.72 10.93
C VAL A 26 5.99 1.75 12.07
N PRO A 27 5.56 2.04 13.31
CA PRO A 27 5.55 1.05 14.39
C PRO A 27 4.67 -0.15 14.04
N ILE A 28 4.97 -1.32 14.60
CA ILE A 28 4.15 -2.54 14.46
C ILE A 28 2.72 -2.30 14.95
N GLY A 29 1.75 -2.91 14.26
CA GLY A 29 0.34 -2.75 14.56
C GLY A 29 -0.17 -1.35 14.19
N CYS A 30 0.43 -0.78 13.15
CA CYS A 30 -0.08 0.43 12.52
C CYS A 30 -1.42 0.09 11.87
N GLY A 31 -2.40 0.98 11.98
CA GLY A 31 -3.75 0.77 11.47
C GLY A 31 -3.81 0.79 9.93
N THR A 32 -4.95 1.18 9.40
CA THR A 32 -5.21 1.17 7.96
C THR A 32 -4.22 2.03 7.19
N VAL A 33 -3.61 1.45 6.17
CA VAL A 33 -2.70 2.14 5.25
C VAL A 33 -3.50 2.77 4.11
N PRO A 34 -3.35 4.08 3.84
CA PRO A 34 -4.01 4.74 2.72
C PRO A 34 -3.62 4.13 1.37
N LYS A 35 -4.53 4.23 0.39
CA LYS A 35 -4.21 3.81 -1.00
C LYS A 35 -3.01 4.58 -1.53
N GLY A 36 -2.14 3.88 -2.28
CA GLY A 36 -0.93 4.47 -2.87
C GLY A 36 0.24 4.61 -1.90
N LEU A 37 0.04 4.34 -0.61
CA LEU A 37 1.11 4.30 0.39
C LEU A 37 1.41 2.84 0.76
N ARG A 38 2.70 2.49 0.79
CA ARG A 38 3.19 1.21 1.33
C ARG A 38 3.70 1.43 2.75
N ALA A 39 3.15 0.73 3.72
CA ALA A 39 3.67 0.76 5.09
C ALA A 39 4.65 -0.39 5.33
N LEU A 40 5.79 -0.10 5.92
CA LEU A 40 6.76 -1.09 6.41
C LEU A 40 6.79 -1.00 7.94
N GLU A 41 6.31 -2.05 8.59
CA GLU A 41 6.29 -2.10 10.05
C GLU A 41 7.68 -2.39 10.62
N CYS A 42 8.05 -1.67 11.67
CA CYS A 42 9.36 -1.73 12.31
C CYS A 42 9.18 -1.77 13.83
N ALA A 43 9.85 -2.71 14.51
CA ALA A 43 9.82 -2.80 15.96
C ALA A 43 10.72 -1.74 16.61
N THR A 44 11.87 -1.48 16.01
CA THR A 44 12.91 -0.61 16.54
C THR A 44 13.41 0.40 15.50
N ILE A 45 14.11 1.43 15.97
CA ILE A 45 14.80 2.39 15.10
C ILE A 45 15.84 1.70 14.20
N GLY A 46 16.48 0.64 14.69
CA GLY A 46 17.44 -0.14 13.90
C GLY A 46 16.78 -0.83 12.70
N ASP A 47 15.58 -1.39 12.89
CA ASP A 47 14.81 -2.01 11.81
C ASP A 47 14.37 -0.98 10.77
N ALA A 48 13.95 0.21 11.23
CA ALA A 48 13.56 1.31 10.34
C ALA A 48 14.73 1.80 9.48
N LEU A 49 15.93 1.97 10.06
CA LEU A 49 17.11 2.39 9.29
C LEU A 49 17.50 1.36 8.24
N ARG A 50 17.45 0.06 8.56
CA ARG A 50 17.69 -1.02 7.58
C ARG A 50 16.66 -1.01 6.45
N ALA A 51 15.38 -0.87 6.80
CA ALA A 51 14.30 -0.78 5.82
C ALA A 51 14.47 0.45 4.92
N MET A 52 14.87 1.59 5.47
CA MET A 52 15.12 2.82 4.70
C MET A 52 16.21 2.61 3.65
N LEU A 53 17.33 1.97 4.02
CA LEU A 53 18.43 1.69 3.08
C LEU A 53 17.96 0.78 1.94
N ALA A 54 17.22 -0.28 2.25
CA ALA A 54 16.66 -1.17 1.23
C ALA A 54 15.67 -0.45 0.29
N VAL A 55 14.89 0.52 0.79
CA VAL A 55 14.01 1.34 -0.03
C VAL A 55 14.80 2.26 -0.96
N ALA A 56 15.90 2.83 -0.49
CA ALA A 56 16.73 3.74 -1.28
C ALA A 56 17.47 3.05 -2.43
N GLU A 57 17.75 1.75 -2.30
CA GLU A 57 18.43 0.95 -3.33
C GLU A 57 17.50 0.47 -4.46
N LEU A 58 16.18 0.53 -4.27
CA LEU A 58 15.21 0.12 -5.29
C LEU A 58 14.88 1.28 -6.26
N PRO A 59 14.88 1.07 -7.59
CA PRO A 59 14.31 2.02 -8.53
C PRO A 59 12.86 2.31 -8.15
N THR A 60 12.51 3.58 -7.91
CA THR A 60 11.17 3.99 -7.48
C THR A 60 10.18 3.88 -8.63
N GLU A 61 9.67 2.67 -8.90
CA GLU A 61 8.45 2.50 -9.67
C GLU A 61 7.25 3.02 -8.86
N PRO A 62 6.43 3.95 -9.40
CA PRO A 62 5.28 4.44 -8.67
C PRO A 62 4.28 3.29 -8.44
N ALA A 63 3.86 3.11 -7.20
CA ALA A 63 3.02 2.01 -6.69
C ALA A 63 1.55 2.05 -7.19
N VAL A 64 1.30 2.46 -8.43
CA VAL A 64 -0.02 2.55 -9.08
C VAL A 64 -0.14 1.50 -10.20
N ARG A 65 0.12 0.22 -9.94
CA ARG A 65 -0.19 -0.88 -10.90
C ARG A 65 -0.48 -2.24 -10.23
N ARG A 66 -1.19 -2.27 -9.09
CA ARG A 66 -1.78 -3.54 -8.58
C ARG A 66 -3.23 -3.35 -8.11
N ASN A 67 -4.10 -2.93 -9.03
CA ASN A 67 -5.52 -3.24 -8.88
C ASN A 67 -5.78 -4.64 -9.48
N ARG A 68 -5.66 -5.68 -8.66
CA ARG A 68 -5.91 -7.09 -9.03
C ARG A 68 -7.42 -7.43 -9.00
N ARG A 69 -8.33 -6.48 -9.25
CA ARG A 69 -9.78 -6.71 -9.08
C ARG A 69 -10.69 -6.01 -10.10
N ASP A 70 -10.22 -5.78 -11.32
CA ASP A 70 -11.06 -5.23 -12.40
C ASP A 70 -11.41 -6.27 -13.48
N SER A 71 -11.61 -7.54 -13.11
CA SER A 71 -11.87 -8.59 -14.08
C SER A 71 -12.99 -9.54 -13.67
N TYR A 72 -14.23 -9.02 -13.56
CA TYR A 72 -15.49 -9.78 -13.76
C TYR A 72 -16.61 -8.81 -14.17
N ASP A 73 -16.43 -8.05 -15.23
CA ASP A 73 -17.55 -7.45 -15.96
C ASP A 73 -17.29 -7.57 -17.46
N SER A 74 -17.76 -8.68 -18.02
CA SER A 74 -17.97 -8.87 -19.45
C SER A 74 -18.98 -10.00 -19.61
N GLY A 75 -20.24 -9.71 -19.28
CA GLY A 75 -21.35 -10.24 -20.08
C GLY A 75 -21.52 -9.31 -21.28
N PRO A 76 -21.74 -9.86 -22.49
CA PRO A 76 -23.13 -9.95 -22.92
C PRO A 76 -23.46 -11.30 -23.59
N GLY A 77 -24.71 -11.71 -23.45
CA GLY A 77 -25.23 -12.95 -24.01
C GLY A 77 -25.04 -13.04 -25.53
N THR A 78 -24.64 -14.22 -25.98
CA THR A 78 -25.19 -14.79 -27.20
C THR A 78 -26.11 -15.91 -26.73
N MET A 79 -27.41 -15.72 -26.97
CA MET A 79 -28.36 -16.81 -27.06
C MET A 79 -28.21 -17.35 -28.47
N ASP A 80 -27.53 -18.47 -28.61
CA ASP A 80 -27.54 -19.29 -29.81
C ASP A 80 -28.52 -20.44 -29.58
N ASN A 81 -29.75 -20.14 -30.02
CA ASN A 81 -30.89 -21.01 -30.22
C ASN A 81 -30.49 -22.37 -30.83
N GLU A 82 -30.61 -23.47 -30.08
CA GLU A 82 -30.55 -24.81 -30.65
C GLU A 82 -31.77 -25.01 -31.58
N HIS A 83 -31.51 -25.18 -32.86
CA HIS A 83 -32.39 -25.87 -33.80
C HIS A 83 -31.68 -27.18 -34.18
N LEU A 84 -32.13 -28.32 -33.63
CA LEU A 84 -32.74 -29.44 -34.37
C LEU A 84 -33.22 -30.52 -33.39
#